data_AF-A0A6P8FQP1-F1
#
_entry.id   AF-A0A6P8FQP1-F1
#
_cell.length_a   1.000
_cell.length_b   1.000
_cell.length_c   1.000
_cell.angle_alpha   90.00
_cell.angle_beta   90.00
_cell.angle_gamma   90.00
#
_symmetry.space_group_name_H-M   'P 1'
#
loop_
_entity.id
_entity.type
_entity.pdbx_description
1 polymer ?
#
loop_
_entity_poly.entity_id
_entity_poly.type
_entity_poly.pdbx_seq_one_letter_code
_entity_poly.pdbx_strand_id
1 'polypeptide(L)'
;MKKPLVSVMYVHDEVRLGSENTLICYVTGFYPPRLTVKWTRNNHNVTQGVSLSQIHINNDGTFNQFSTLKFTPQEGDMYTCTVEHSALEGPMTRYWDVEVSEPSLGPSVFCGVGLTLGLLGVATGTFFFVKGKESAGIIPH
;
A
#
# COMPACT_ATOMS: atom_id res chain seq x y z
N MET A 1 19.31 -10.81 28.88
CA MET A 1 18.91 -9.76 27.92
C MET A 1 17.72 -10.27 27.13
N LYS A 2 16.80 -9.39 26.69
CA LYS A 2 15.65 -9.78 25.86
C LYS A 2 15.70 -9.04 24.53
N LYS A 3 15.57 -9.79 23.43
CA LYS A 3 15.60 -9.29 22.05
C LYS A 3 14.36 -8.42 21.79
N PRO A 4 14.48 -7.26 21.12
CA PRO A 4 13.32 -6.48 20.70
C PRO A 4 12.46 -7.27 19.72
N LEU A 5 11.16 -7.06 19.83
CA LEU A 5 10.18 -7.46 18.82
C LEU A 5 9.68 -6.19 18.15
N VAL A 6 10.03 -6.01 16.87
CA VAL A 6 9.39 -4.98 16.03
C VAL A 6 8.13 -5.59 15.45
N SER A 7 6.97 -5.18 15.95
CA SER A 7 5.69 -5.83 15.61
C SER A 7 5.35 -5.61 14.14
N VAL A 8 5.14 -4.36 13.72
CA VAL A 8 4.76 -3.93 12.35
C VAL A 8 5.10 -2.43 12.18
N MET A 9 5.37 -1.98 10.96
CA MET A 9 5.38 -0.55 10.61
C MET A 9 4.00 -0.14 10.11
N TYR A 10 3.43 0.93 10.65
CA TYR A 10 2.10 1.41 10.27
C TYR A 10 2.06 2.94 10.17
N VAL A 11 1.14 3.44 9.35
CA VAL A 11 0.89 4.87 9.18
C VAL A 11 -0.15 5.37 10.19
N HIS A 12 -0.06 6.64 10.55
CA HIS A 12 -1.01 7.27 11.47
C HIS A 12 -2.37 7.48 10.81
N ASP A 13 -2.36 8.00 9.58
CA ASP A 13 -3.55 8.28 8.76
C ASP A 13 -3.55 7.44 7.48
N GLU A 14 -4.67 7.44 6.76
CA GLU A 14 -4.73 6.86 5.41
C GLU A 14 -3.67 7.46 4.48
N VAL A 15 -3.04 6.62 3.66
CA VAL A 15 -2.00 7.06 2.72
C VAL A 15 -2.64 7.88 1.61
N ARG A 16 -2.28 9.17 1.54
CA ARG A 16 -2.63 10.07 0.44
C ARG A 16 -1.35 10.68 -0.11
N LEU A 17 -1.10 10.46 -1.40
CA LEU A 17 0.08 11.01 -2.07
C LEU A 17 0.11 12.54 -1.93
N GLY A 18 1.30 13.08 -1.68
CA GLY A 18 1.48 14.54 -1.54
C GLY A 18 0.94 15.16 -0.24
N SER A 19 0.31 14.38 0.64
CA SER A 19 -0.16 14.85 1.97
C SER A 19 0.77 14.37 3.09
N GLU A 20 1.07 15.21 4.07
CA GLU A 20 1.91 14.80 5.22
C GLU A 20 1.23 13.65 5.99
N ASN A 21 2.02 12.66 6.39
CA ASN A 21 1.62 11.55 7.25
C ASN A 21 2.79 11.21 8.19
N THR A 22 2.55 10.32 9.16
CA THR A 22 3.55 9.85 10.11
C THR A 22 3.65 8.34 10.05
N LEU A 23 4.83 7.82 9.74
CA LEU A 23 5.14 6.40 9.78
C LEU A 23 5.65 6.04 11.18
N ILE A 24 5.15 4.94 11.74
CA ILE A 24 5.39 4.54 13.14
C ILE A 24 6.05 3.17 13.15
N CYS A 25 7.16 3.06 13.88
CA CYS A 25 7.88 1.82 14.17
C CYS A 25 7.80 1.54 15.66
N TYR A 26 7.03 0.51 16.04
CA TYR A 26 6.84 0.12 17.43
C TYR A 26 7.77 -1.03 17.82
N VAL A 27 8.63 -0.79 18.81
CA VAL A 27 9.63 -1.73 19.32
C VAL A 27 9.24 -2.16 20.73
N THR A 28 9.13 -3.46 20.98
CA THR A 28 8.59 -4.00 22.24
C THR A 28 9.43 -5.09 22.87
N GLY A 29 9.23 -5.31 24.17
CA GLY A 29 9.73 -6.47 24.92
C GLY A 29 11.25 -6.53 25.08
N PHE A 30 11.97 -5.42 24.87
CA PHE A 30 13.43 -5.41 24.87
C PHE A 30 14.02 -5.12 26.24
N TYR A 31 15.24 -5.61 26.48
CA TYR A 31 16.04 -5.29 27.67
C TYR A 31 17.53 -5.56 27.36
N PRO A 32 18.48 -4.64 27.65
CA PRO A 32 18.39 -3.38 28.43
C PRO A 32 17.71 -2.22 27.68
N PRO A 33 17.45 -1.04 28.31
CA PRO A 33 16.64 0.03 27.70
C PRO A 33 17.35 0.81 26.58
N ARG A 34 18.64 0.55 26.32
CA ARG A 34 19.38 1.23 25.24
C ARG A 34 19.13 0.51 23.91
N LEU A 35 18.54 1.22 22.95
CA LEU A 35 18.43 0.81 21.56
C LEU A 35 18.80 1.98 20.63
N THR A 36 19.01 1.70 19.36
CA THR A 36 19.14 2.71 18.30
C THR A 36 18.18 2.38 17.18
N VAL A 37 17.45 3.38 16.67
CA VAL A 37 16.56 3.24 15.51
C VAL A 37 17.09 4.12 14.39
N LYS A 38 17.26 3.54 13.20
CA LYS A 38 17.65 4.24 11.98
C LYS A 38 16.54 4.13 10.94
N TRP A 39 16.22 5.25 10.31
CA TRP A 39 15.25 5.31 9.23
C TRP A 39 15.95 5.48 7.89
N THR A 40 15.44 4.79 6.86
CA THR A 40 15.84 5.06 5.48
C THR A 40 14.63 5.25 4.58
N ARG A 41 14.82 6.03 3.52
CA ARG A 41 13.92 6.14 2.37
C ARG A 41 14.72 5.75 1.13
N ASN A 42 14.29 4.72 0.40
CA ASN A 42 14.97 4.22 -0.80
C ASN A 42 16.46 3.97 -0.54
N ASN A 43 16.79 3.31 0.58
CA ASN A 43 18.15 3.02 1.06
C ASN A 43 19.00 4.24 1.49
N HIS A 44 18.46 5.46 1.43
CA HIS A 44 19.13 6.65 1.94
C HIS A 44 18.69 6.97 3.37
N ASN A 45 19.64 7.22 4.27
CA ASN A 45 19.35 7.59 5.66
C ASN A 45 18.53 8.88 5.73
N VAL A 46 17.48 8.87 6.56
CA VAL A 46 16.66 10.05 6.85
C VAL A 46 16.66 10.31 8.36
N THR A 47 16.89 11.57 8.72
CA THR A 47 16.92 12.04 10.11
C THR A 47 15.94 13.16 10.37
N GLN A 48 15.59 13.93 9.34
CA GLN A 48 14.58 14.98 9.43
C GLN A 48 13.20 14.37 9.68
N GLY A 49 12.46 14.93 10.64
CA GLY A 49 11.13 14.45 11.00
C GLY A 49 11.13 13.15 11.81
N VAL A 50 12.31 12.59 12.15
CA VAL A 50 12.42 11.43 13.02
C VAL A 50 12.26 11.85 14.48
N SER A 51 11.45 11.10 15.23
CA SER A 51 11.33 11.24 16.68
C SER A 51 11.39 9.86 17.35
N LEU A 52 11.83 9.85 18.61
CA LEU A 52 11.84 8.66 19.45
C LEU A 52 11.09 9.00 20.73
N SER A 53 10.10 8.19 21.08
CA SER A 53 9.28 8.41 22.27
C SER A 53 10.10 8.18 23.55
N GLN A 54 9.54 8.60 24.68
CA GLN A 54 9.98 8.09 25.97
C GLN A 54 9.79 6.58 26.04
N ILE A 55 10.61 5.92 26.86
CA ILE A 55 10.56 4.48 27.09
C ILE A 55 9.38 4.16 28.01
N HIS A 56 8.57 3.18 27.63
CA HIS A 56 7.54 2.59 28.47
C HIS A 56 8.07 1.33 29.16
N ILE A 57 7.80 1.18 30.46
CA ILE A 57 8.23 0.03 31.26
C ILE A 57 7.05 -0.91 31.42
N ASN A 58 7.23 -2.17 31.02
CA ASN A 58 6.24 -3.22 31.16
C ASN A 58 6.30 -3.86 32.57
N ASN A 59 5.20 -4.50 32.97
CA ASN A 59 5.09 -5.21 34.25
C ASN A 59 6.13 -6.35 34.41
N ASP A 60 6.60 -6.92 33.30
CA ASP A 60 7.61 -7.98 33.29
C ASP A 60 9.06 -7.45 33.29
N GLY A 61 9.24 -6.14 33.50
CA GLY A 61 10.54 -5.46 33.56
C GLY A 61 11.18 -5.18 32.19
N THR A 62 10.44 -5.37 31.09
CA THR A 62 10.90 -5.04 29.73
C THR A 62 10.49 -3.65 29.31
N PHE A 63 11.04 -3.21 28.17
CA PHE A 63 10.82 -1.87 27.65
C PHE A 63 10.12 -1.91 26.30
N ASN A 64 9.28 -0.91 26.05
CA ASN A 64 8.70 -0.61 24.74
C ASN A 64 9.02 0.85 24.36
N GLN A 65 9.12 1.13 23.07
CA GLN A 65 9.40 2.47 22.56
C GLN A 65 8.88 2.62 21.13
N PHE A 66 8.39 3.82 20.80
CA PHE A 66 7.98 4.19 19.44
C PHE A 66 9.08 5.03 18.80
N SER A 67 9.39 4.76 17.55
CA SER A 67 10.05 5.72 16.67
C SER A 67 9.08 6.15 15.58
N THR A 68 9.04 7.43 15.27
CA THR A 68 8.18 7.99 14.23
C THR A 68 8.99 8.74 13.19
N LEU A 69 8.49 8.78 11.97
CA LEU A 69 9.03 9.55 10.86
C LEU A 69 7.90 10.33 10.20
N LYS A 70 7.97 11.66 10.24
CA LYS A 70 7.12 12.51 9.39
C LYS A 70 7.57 12.42 7.95
N PHE A 71 6.64 12.17 7.04
CA PHE A 71 6.94 12.03 5.61
C PHE A 71 5.75 12.48 4.76
N THR A 72 6.02 12.70 3.47
CA THR A 72 5.00 12.90 2.45
C THR A 72 5.09 11.71 1.49
N PRO A 73 4.08 10.81 1.45
CA PRO A 73 4.13 9.62 0.62
C PRO A 73 4.26 9.99 -0.86
N GLN A 74 5.18 9.33 -1.56
CA GLN A 74 5.26 9.31 -3.01
C GLN A 74 5.18 7.87 -3.49
N GLU A 75 4.56 7.67 -4.64
CA GLU A 75 4.43 6.36 -5.26
C GLU A 75 5.81 5.73 -5.48
N GLY A 76 5.94 4.45 -5.10
CA GLY A 76 7.20 3.70 -5.22
C GLY A 76 8.25 4.01 -4.14
N ASP A 77 7.98 4.90 -3.18
CA ASP A 77 8.86 5.05 -2.02
C ASP A 77 8.84 3.78 -1.15
N MET A 78 10.03 3.36 -0.72
CA MET A 78 10.24 2.31 0.27
C MET A 78 10.93 2.88 1.50
N TYR A 79 10.27 2.77 2.65
CA TYR A 79 10.80 3.18 3.94
C TYR A 79 11.26 1.97 4.74
N THR A 80 12.31 2.16 5.55
CA THR A 80 12.76 1.12 6.48
C THR A 80 12.99 1.66 7.88
N CYS A 81 12.67 0.85 8.87
CA CYS A 81 13.02 1.05 10.27
C CYS A 81 14.03 -0.03 10.67
N THR A 82 15.26 0.35 10.97
CA THR A 82 16.34 -0.55 11.38
C THR A 82 16.65 -0.35 12.85
N VAL A 83 16.50 -1.42 13.64
CA VAL A 83 16.70 -1.43 15.09
C VAL A 83 18.02 -2.14 15.43
N GLU A 84 18.87 -1.44 16.17
CA GLU A 84 20.10 -1.97 16.75
C GLU A 84 19.92 -2.10 18.27
N HIS A 85 20.23 -3.27 18.81
CA HIS A 85 20.10 -3.56 20.24
C HIS A 85 21.11 -4.64 20.65
N SER A 86 21.65 -4.55 21.88
CA SER A 86 22.72 -5.43 22.35
C SER A 86 22.33 -6.90 22.47
N ALA A 87 21.03 -7.22 22.51
CA ALA A 87 20.55 -8.59 22.55
C ALA A 87 20.44 -9.23 21.15
N LEU A 88 20.53 -8.43 20.08
CA LEU A 88 20.49 -8.92 18.71
C LEU A 88 21.88 -9.30 18.21
N GLU A 89 21.96 -10.34 17.37
CA GLU A 89 23.20 -10.74 16.68
C GLU A 89 23.53 -9.83 15.50
N GLY A 90 22.54 -9.11 14.99
CA GLY A 90 22.65 -8.10 13.93
C GLY A 90 21.43 -7.17 13.94
N PRO A 91 21.45 -6.09 13.14
CA PRO A 91 20.33 -5.16 13.10
C PRO A 91 19.05 -5.84 12.60
N MET A 92 17.91 -5.46 13.17
CA MET A 92 16.59 -5.93 12.74
C MET A 92 15.91 -4.85 11.90
N THR A 93 15.63 -5.13 10.62
CA THR A 93 15.01 -4.16 9.70
C THR A 93 13.58 -4.55 9.35
N ARG A 94 12.68 -3.56 9.38
CA ARG A 94 11.32 -3.64 8.84
C ARG A 94 11.19 -2.72 7.63
N TYR A 95 10.32 -3.11 6.71
CA TYR A 95 10.06 -2.43 5.45
C TYR A 95 8.60 -1.98 5.40
N TRP A 96 8.36 -0.86 4.75
CA TRP A 96 7.03 -0.36 4.43
C TRP A 96 7.11 0.39 3.11
N ASP A 97 6.33 -0.04 2.14
CA ASP A 97 6.24 0.54 0.81
C ASP A 97 4.92 1.28 0.61
N VAL A 98 4.97 2.33 -0.21
CA VAL A 98 3.78 3.10 -0.59
C VAL A 98 3.05 2.35 -1.71
N GLU A 99 2.12 1.48 -1.33
CA GLU A 99 1.18 0.87 -2.28
C GLU A 99 0.08 1.88 -2.64
N VAL A 100 0.07 2.34 -3.87
CA VAL A 100 -1.05 3.10 -4.43
C VAL A 100 -1.97 2.08 -5.08
N SER A 101 -3.19 1.94 -4.56
CA SER A 101 -4.23 1.16 -5.23
C SER A 101 -4.50 1.79 -6.58
N GLU A 102 -3.94 1.23 -7.67
CA GLU A 102 -4.34 1.64 -9.01
C GLU A 102 -5.85 1.42 -9.15
N PRO A 103 -6.63 2.43 -9.58
CA PRO A 103 -8.03 2.22 -9.89
C PRO A 103 -8.11 1.15 -10.99
N SER A 104 -8.74 0.02 -10.67
CA SER A 104 -8.87 -1.08 -11.62
C SER A 104 -9.62 -0.61 -12.87
N LEU A 105 -8.91 -0.49 -13.99
CA LEU A 105 -9.50 -0.12 -15.30
C LEU A 105 -10.33 -1.26 -15.91
N GLY A 106 -10.29 -2.45 -15.31
CA GLY A 106 -10.93 -3.67 -15.82
C GLY A 106 -12.44 -3.54 -16.11
N PRO A 107 -13.27 -3.09 -15.16
CA PRO A 107 -14.71 -3.00 -15.36
C PRO A 107 -15.11 -2.02 -16.46
N SER A 108 -14.42 -0.89 -16.57
CA SER A 108 -14.71 0.16 -17.55
C SER A 108 -14.34 -0.26 -18.97
N VAL A 109 -13.20 -0.93 -19.16
CA VAL A 109 -12.76 -1.43 -20.47
C VAL A 109 -13.68 -2.56 -20.97
N PHE A 110 -14.08 -3.47 -20.08
CA PHE A 110 -14.97 -4.58 -20.44
C PHE A 110 -16.34 -4.10 -20.91
N CYS A 111 -16.93 -3.11 -20.23
CA CYS A 111 -18.20 -2.50 -20.64
C CYS A 111 -18.09 -1.81 -22.01
N GLY A 112 -17.01 -1.05 -22.26
CA GLY A 112 -16.83 -0.35 -23.54
C GLY A 112 -16.73 -1.29 -24.74
N VAL A 113 -15.94 -2.35 -24.64
CA VAL A 113 -15.77 -3.34 -25.71
C VAL A 113 -17.06 -4.17 -25.91
N GLY A 114 -17.73 -4.56 -24.83
CA GLY A 114 -19.00 -5.29 -24.90
C GLY A 114 -20.12 -4.48 -25.57
N LEU A 115 -20.27 -3.20 -25.22
CA LEU A 115 -21.28 -2.31 -25.81
C LEU A 115 -21.04 -2.07 -27.30
N THR A 116 -19.79 -1.84 -27.69
CA THR A 116 -19.44 -1.58 -29.10
C THR A 116 -19.69 -2.81 -29.97
N LEU A 117 -19.22 -3.98 -29.57
CA LEU A 117 -19.48 -5.24 -30.29
C LEU A 117 -20.99 -5.57 -30.34
N GLY A 118 -21.71 -5.33 -29.24
CA GLY A 118 -23.16 -5.52 -29.18
C GLY A 118 -23.92 -4.65 -30.19
N LEU A 119 -23.61 -3.35 -30.27
CA LEU A 119 -24.24 -2.43 -31.21
C LEU A 119 -23.94 -2.79 -32.67
N LEU A 120 -22.70 -3.15 -33.00
CA LEU A 120 -22.35 -3.62 -34.35
C LEU A 120 -23.09 -4.92 -34.70
N GLY A 121 -23.23 -5.84 -33.75
CA GLY A 121 -23.98 -7.09 -33.93
C GLY A 121 -25.46 -6.85 -34.22
N VAL A 122 -26.10 -5.90 -33.50
CA VAL A 122 -27.50 -5.53 -33.73
C VAL A 122 -27.69 -4.84 -35.08
N ALA A 123 -26.80 -3.91 -35.44
CA ALA A 123 -26.90 -3.21 -36.73
C ALA A 123 -26.70 -4.15 -37.92
N THR A 124 -25.71 -5.04 -37.85
CA THR A 124 -25.49 -6.04 -38.91
C THR A 124 -26.63 -7.06 -38.97
N GLY A 125 -27.07 -7.59 -37.84
CA GLY A 125 -28.17 -8.55 -37.76
C GLY A 125 -29.50 -7.99 -38.30
N THR A 126 -29.87 -6.76 -37.94
CA THR A 126 -31.07 -6.09 -38.46
C THR A 126 -30.98 -5.86 -39.98
N PHE A 127 -29.83 -5.44 -40.49
CA PHE A 127 -29.62 -5.28 -41.93
C PHE A 127 -29.82 -6.59 -42.70
N PHE A 128 -29.19 -7.68 -42.25
CA PHE A 128 -29.35 -8.99 -42.89
C PHE A 128 -30.78 -9.53 -42.77
N PHE A 129 -31.47 -9.30 -41.64
CA PHE A 129 -32.85 -9.73 -41.44
C PHE A 129 -33.83 -9.01 -42.38
N VAL A 130 -33.70 -7.69 -42.54
CA VAL A 130 -34.53 -6.90 -43.47
C VAL A 130 -34.29 -7.33 -44.91
N LYS A 131 -33.01 -7.44 -45.31
CA LYS A 131 -32.61 -7.91 -46.65
C LYS A 131 -33.12 -9.33 -46.95
N GLY A 132 -33.09 -10.21 -45.96
CA GLY A 132 -33.62 -11.57 -46.03
C GLY A 132 -35.15 -11.60 -46.19
N LYS A 133 -35.88 -10.70 -45.53
CA LYS A 133 -37.33 -10.53 -45.68
C LYS A 133 -37.73 -10.01 -47.05
N GLU A 134 -37.00 -9.04 -47.62
CA GLU A 134 -37.21 -8.57 -49.00
C GLU A 134 -36.94 -9.67 -50.03
N SER A 135 -35.91 -10.49 -49.81
CA SER A 135 -35.53 -11.57 -50.73
C SER A 135 -36.47 -12.79 -50.66
N ALA A 136 -37.17 -12.99 -49.53
CA ALA A 136 -38.07 -14.12 -49.29
C ALA A 136 -39.55 -13.87 -49.67
N GLY A 137 -39.92 -12.65 -50.10
CA GLY A 137 -41.27 -12.36 -50.59
C GLY A 137 -42.39 -12.61 -49.58
N ILE A 138 -42.19 -12.25 -48.30
CA ILE A 138 -43.23 -12.35 -47.27
C ILE A 138 -43.69 -10.94 -46.89
N ILE A 139 -44.37 -10.28 -47.82
CA ILE A 139 -45.26 -9.15 -47.53
C ILE A 139 -46.62 -9.57 -48.11
N PRO A 140 -47.61 -10.00 -47.30
CA PRO A 140 -48.96 -10.13 -47.79
C PRO A 140 -49.50 -8.72 -48.09
N HIS A 141 -50.05 -8.60 -49.28
CA HIS A 141 -50.68 -7.40 -49.83
C HIS A 141 -51.94 -7.00 -49.06
#